data_AF-A0A1Q6UFR7-F1
#
_entry.id   AF-A0A1Q6UFR7-F1
#
_cell.length_a   1.000
_cell.length_b   1.000
_cell.length_c   1.000
_cell.angle_alpha   90.00
_cell.angle_beta   90.00
_cell.angle_gamma   90.00
#
_symmetry.space_group_name_H-M   'P 1'
#
loop_
_entity.id
_entity.type
_entity.pdbx_description
1 polymer ?
#
loop_
_entity_poly.entity_id
_entity_poly.type
_entity_poly.pdbx_seq_one_letter_code
_entity_poly.pdbx_strand_id
1 'polypeptide(L)'
;MDETDMSKKILGSQTDNEPEEKKTANWLADNVIWYVSKKGCGTSVFRGPMAEALMNGEDKKKAKNGVKRIESVTGFVFARK
;
A
#
# COMPACT_ATOMS: atom_id res chain seq x y z
N MET A 1 -43.35 -43.86 10.77
CA MET A 1 -41.89 -43.83 10.52
C MET A 1 -41.71 -42.69 9.54
N ASP A 2 -41.53 -41.50 10.09
CA ASP A 2 -41.47 -40.26 9.34
C ASP A 2 -40.09 -40.10 8.69
N GLU A 3 -40.08 -40.10 7.36
CA GLU A 3 -38.89 -39.81 6.56
C GLU A 3 -38.52 -38.33 6.75
N THR A 4 -37.46 -38.10 7.51
CA THR A 4 -36.75 -36.82 7.55
C THR A 4 -35.71 -36.85 6.44
N ASP A 5 -35.76 -35.94 5.47
CA ASP A 5 -34.56 -35.21 5.08
C ASP A 5 -34.88 -33.89 4.35
N MET A 6 -34.87 -32.85 5.16
CA MET A 6 -34.49 -31.46 4.91
C MET A 6 -34.50 -30.95 3.45
N SER A 7 -35.62 -30.30 3.13
CA SER A 7 -35.76 -29.27 2.10
C SER A 7 -34.53 -28.37 1.97
N LYS A 8 -33.91 -28.47 0.79
CA LYS A 8 -33.12 -27.45 0.07
C LYS A 8 -33.20 -26.04 0.69
N LYS A 9 -32.29 -25.75 1.63
CA LYS A 9 -31.81 -24.38 1.83
C LYS A 9 -30.69 -24.16 0.82
N ILE A 10 -31.06 -23.80 -0.40
CA ILE A 10 -30.12 -23.15 -1.32
C ILE A 10 -29.80 -21.82 -0.64
N LEU A 11 -28.67 -21.81 0.07
CA LEU A 11 -28.06 -20.63 0.65
C LEU A 11 -27.92 -19.63 -0.48
N GLY A 12 -28.50 -18.43 -0.30
CA GLY A 12 -28.54 -17.40 -1.30
C GLY A 12 -27.19 -17.25 -1.98
N SER A 13 -27.19 -17.45 -3.30
CA SER A 13 -26.13 -16.94 -4.16
C SER A 13 -26.19 -15.42 -4.10
N GLN A 14 -25.61 -14.87 -3.03
CA GLN A 14 -25.01 -13.55 -3.11
C GLN A 14 -23.88 -13.71 -4.11
N THR A 15 -24.16 -13.30 -5.34
CA THR A 15 -23.11 -12.85 -6.23
C THR A 15 -22.45 -11.69 -5.50
N ASP A 16 -21.41 -11.99 -4.74
CA ASP A 16 -20.45 -11.00 -4.30
C ASP A 16 -19.81 -10.44 -5.57
N ASN A 17 -20.50 -9.48 -6.19
CA ASN A 17 -19.80 -8.36 -6.78
C ASN A 17 -19.16 -7.64 -5.59
N GLU A 18 -18.09 -8.21 -5.03
CA GLU A 18 -17.05 -7.37 -4.47
C GLU A 18 -16.73 -6.39 -5.60
N PRO A 19 -16.90 -5.07 -5.41
CA PRO A 19 -16.25 -4.16 -6.33
C PRO A 19 -14.79 -4.56 -6.26
N GLU A 20 -14.16 -4.90 -7.40
CA GLU A 20 -12.70 -4.97 -7.48
C GLU A 20 -12.23 -3.69 -6.80
N GLU A 21 -11.76 -3.83 -5.55
CA GLU A 21 -11.15 -2.74 -4.84
C GLU A 21 -10.09 -2.28 -5.83
N LYS A 22 -10.25 -1.08 -6.38
CA LYS A 22 -9.18 -0.42 -7.08
C LYS A 22 -8.03 -0.45 -6.08
N LYS A 23 -7.14 -1.44 -6.20
CA LYS A 23 -6.02 -1.67 -5.29
C LYS A 23 -5.31 -0.35 -5.27
N THR A 24 -5.59 0.44 -4.24
CA THR A 24 -5.05 1.77 -4.12
C THR A 24 -3.60 1.45 -3.88
N ALA A 25 -2.76 1.62 -4.91
CA ALA A 25 -1.39 1.13 -4.86
C ALA A 25 -0.80 1.63 -3.55
N ASN A 26 -0.48 0.74 -2.61
CA ASN A 26 0.01 1.19 -1.31
C ASN A 26 1.49 1.47 -1.46
N TRP A 27 1.84 2.74 -1.69
CA TRP A 27 3.20 3.19 -2.01
C TRP A 27 4.19 3.04 -0.85
N LEU A 28 3.72 2.68 0.34
CA LEU A 28 4.54 2.44 1.52
C LEU A 28 4.43 0.98 2.01
N ALA A 29 3.85 0.08 1.22
CA ALA A 29 3.82 -1.34 1.53
C ALA A 29 5.23 -1.97 1.52
N ASP A 30 5.39 -3.12 2.19
CA ASP A 30 6.69 -3.78 2.38
C ASP A 30 7.36 -4.21 1.06
N ASN A 31 6.56 -4.48 0.03
CA ASN A 31 7.04 -4.83 -1.31
C ASN A 31 7.45 -3.62 -2.16
N VAL A 32 7.27 -2.39 -1.68
CA VAL A 32 7.66 -1.17 -2.40
C VAL A 32 9.08 -0.78 -2.03
N ILE A 33 9.92 -0.55 -3.03
CA ILE A 33 11.31 -0.15 -2.87
C ILE A 33 11.48 1.36 -3.09
N TRP A 34 12.18 1.99 -2.16
CA TRP A 34 12.54 3.41 -2.18
C TRP A 34 14.05 3.57 -2.15
N TYR A 35 14.55 4.39 -3.07
CA TYR A 35 15.89 4.97 -3.01
C TYR A 35 15.82 6.25 -2.19
N VAL A 36 16.56 6.30 -1.10
CA VAL A 36 16.63 7.47 -0.22
C VAL A 36 18.04 8.02 -0.31
N SER A 37 18.15 9.25 -0.80
CA SER A 37 19.43 9.93 -0.95
C SER A 37 19.46 11.21 -0.12
N LYS A 38 20.64 11.61 0.32
CA LYS A 38 20.88 12.91 0.95
C LYS A 38 22.08 13.55 0.29
N LYS A 39 21.99 14.85 -0.02
CA LYS A 39 23.08 15.58 -0.65
C LYS A 39 24.35 15.46 0.20
N GLY A 40 25.42 14.91 -0.40
CA GLY A 40 26.71 14.69 0.27
C GLY A 40 26.85 13.38 1.06
N CYS A 41 25.82 12.53 1.14
CA CYS A 41 25.87 11.27 1.90
C CYS A 41 25.65 10.01 1.05
N GLY A 42 25.31 10.16 -0.24
CA GLY A 42 25.02 9.04 -1.14
C GLY A 42 23.55 8.60 -1.12
N THR A 43 23.29 7.41 -1.64
CA THR A 43 21.94 6.83 -1.83
C THR A 43 21.86 5.45 -1.21
N SER A 44 20.83 5.21 -0.41
CA SER A 44 20.52 3.93 0.22
C SER A 44 19.16 3.40 -0.25
N VAL A 45 18.95 2.09 -0.11
CA VAL A 45 17.72 1.42 -0.53
C VAL A 45 16.95 0.95 0.69
N PHE A 46 15.66 1.30 0.74
CA PHE A 46 14.75 0.96 1.84
C PHE A 46 13.46 0.34 1.33
N ARG A 47 12.84 -0.50 2.16
CA ARG A 47 11.44 -0.93 1.96
C ARG A 47 10.48 0.18 2.39
N GLY A 48 9.25 0.12 1.89
CA GLY A 48 8.19 1.10 2.13
C GLY A 48 8.06 1.56 3.59
N PRO A 49 7.91 0.64 4.58
CA PRO A 49 7.75 1.03 5.97
C PRO A 49 8.97 1.73 6.57
N MET A 50 10.19 1.33 6.16
CA MET A 50 11.42 2.00 6.59
C MET A 50 11.56 3.39 5.96
N ALA A 51 11.21 3.53 4.68
CA ALA A 51 11.16 4.82 4.03
C ALA A 51 10.10 5.74 4.67
N GLU A 52 8.93 5.21 5.05
CA GLU A 52 7.90 5.95 5.78
C GLU A 52 8.42 6.48 7.12
N ALA A 53 9.18 5.67 7.87
CA ALA A 53 9.75 6.12 9.14
C ALA A 53 10.70 7.33 9.00
N LEU A 54 11.35 7.48 7.85
CA LEU A 54 12.27 8.59 7.54
C LEU A 54 11.55 9.82 6.97
N MET A 55 10.32 9.68 6.47
CA MET A 55 9.55 10.78 5.88
C MET A 55 8.89 11.66 6.95
N ASN A 56 8.81 12.96 6.69
CA ASN A 56 7.95 13.85 7.47
C ASN A 56 6.47 13.67 7.08
N GLY A 57 5.56 14.33 7.81
CA GLY A 57 4.11 14.19 7.58
C GLY A 57 3.65 14.60 6.18
N GLU A 58 4.25 15.61 5.57
CA GLU A 58 3.90 16.06 4.22
C GLU A 58 4.40 15.09 3.14
N ASP A 59 5.62 14.60 3.30
CA ASP A 59 6.23 13.63 2.39
C ASP A 59 5.47 12.29 2.41
N LYS A 60 5.01 11.86 3.59
CA LYS A 60 4.11 10.70 3.72
C LYS A 60 2.81 10.88 2.93
N LYS A 61 2.19 12.05 3.00
CA LYS A 61 0.97 12.37 2.23
C LYS A 61 1.25 12.31 0.73
N LYS A 62 2.37 12.88 0.26
CA LYS A 62 2.79 12.80 -1.15
C LYS A 62 2.99 11.35 -1.60
N ALA A 63 3.68 10.53 -0.79
CA ALA A 63 3.88 9.11 -1.09
C ALA A 63 2.54 8.37 -1.19
N LYS A 64 1.63 8.57 -0.23
CA LYS A 64 0.28 7.97 -0.22
C LYS A 64 -0.58 8.43 -1.40
N ASN A 65 -0.37 9.65 -1.89
CA ASN A 65 -1.01 10.19 -3.09
C ASN A 65 -0.34 9.73 -4.40
N GLY A 66 0.68 8.88 -4.33
CA GLY A 66 1.32 8.29 -5.50
C GLY A 66 2.42 9.13 -6.14
N VAL A 67 3.07 10.00 -5.37
CA VAL A 67 4.25 10.74 -5.85
C VAL A 67 5.48 9.84 -5.81
N LYS A 68 6.12 9.61 -6.97
CA LYS A 68 7.31 8.74 -7.11
C LYS A 68 8.59 9.36 -6.60
N ARG A 69 8.71 10.69 -6.66
CA ARG A 69 9.91 11.42 -6.25
C ARG A 69 9.52 12.55 -5.33
N ILE A 70 10.03 12.52 -4.11
CA ILE A 70 9.72 13.49 -3.07
C ILE A 70 11.04 14.10 -2.63
N GLU A 71 11.17 15.41 -2.87
CA GLU A 71 12.27 16.21 -2.36
C GLU A 71 11.82 16.81 -1.03
N SER A 72 12.39 16.28 0.05
CA SER A 72 12.05 16.68 1.41
C SER A 72 12.76 17.96 1.79
N VAL A 73 12.07 18.81 2.54
CA VAL A 73 12.65 20.00 3.18
C VAL A 73 13.80 19.67 4.14
N THR A 74 13.90 18.41 4.56
CA THR A 74 14.99 17.89 5.40
C THR A 74 16.27 17.57 4.62
N GLY A 75 16.27 17.81 3.30
CA GLY A 75 17.41 17.55 2.41
C GLY A 75 17.54 16.10 1.94
N PHE A 76 16.57 15.24 2.28
CA PHE A 76 16.44 13.90 1.72
C PHE A 76 15.63 13.92 0.42
N VAL A 77 15.99 13.04 -0.51
CA VAL A 77 15.20 12.73 -1.70
C VAL A 77 14.78 11.27 -1.64
N PHE A 78 13.48 11.05 -1.66
CA PHE A 78 12.86 9.73 -1.70
C PHE A 78 12.39 9.46 -3.13
N ALA A 79 12.93 8.44 -3.79
CA ALA A 79 12.57 8.05 -5.14
C ALA A 79 12.14 6.58 -5.17
N ARG A 80 10.90 6.31 -5.57
CA ARG A 80 10.37 4.95 -5.70
C ARG A 80 10.93 4.28 -6.95
N LYS A 81 11.26 2.99 -6.84
CA LYS A 81 11.56 2.13 -7.99
C LYS A 81 10.31 1.88 -8.87
#